data_AF-A0A1Y1W3S5-F1
#
_entry.id   AF-A0A1Y1W3S5-F1
#
_cell.length_a   1.000
_cell.length_b   1.000
_cell.length_c   1.000
_cell.angle_alpha   90.00
_cell.angle_beta   90.00
_cell.angle_gamma   90.00
#
_symmetry.space_group_name_H-M   'P 1'
#
loop_
_entity.id
_entity.type
_entity.pdbx_description
1 polymer ?
#
loop_
_entity_poly.entity_id
_entity_poly.type
_entity_poly.pdbx_seq_one_letter_code
_entity_poly.pdbx_strand_id
1 'polypeptide(L)'
;MTGSQATRALLSQNQTGMQVAVLALRCRRAYALSWHLQQYSRGSVASASKSATTSSQSPRPPARQPRMARYKERENEPLEEPGMEVLFEVLAEDPEKGDVEDLPCRTLDDFVVFDQMNGNMVMSLEDIGEEGTDITIAGDVAALAASELDDSIEEPDDDDDDDEDNELTMHRRAGGQPLRLSAIMYYEVHLTQRGESEIWVRTCFAWYKLLNPHPGYVHMYAPLYKIVYIAHQAVLRAAETPDLTISKFSKEVMQGTSDILSLLPPVSMNEFNKNRDLIMDEVHVCCGALDREHLLETPFLRALCREPVKGRAPKRAPAANRGRSTAQSKTTGEPKKENPACITQLVADIARGLYAKHLINVTAYQTASPKQQQTGTDMDGGLGSDVKKWEKKYSSPCHDQNN
;
A
#
# COMPACT_ATOMS: atom_id res chain seq x y z
N MET A 1 32.22 -45.25 19.23
CA MET A 1 31.14 -45.27 18.23
C MET A 1 29.94 -44.55 18.81
N THR A 2 29.77 -43.26 18.49
CA THR A 2 28.52 -42.45 18.52
C THR A 2 28.94 -40.98 18.47
N GLY A 3 28.65 -40.29 17.37
CA GLY A 3 28.94 -38.86 17.24
C GLY A 3 29.14 -38.43 15.80
N SER A 4 28.09 -38.51 14.95
CA SER A 4 28.07 -37.85 13.64
C SER A 4 26.68 -37.92 12.99
N GLN A 5 25.64 -37.40 13.65
CA GLN A 5 24.33 -37.18 13.00
C GLN A 5 23.69 -35.81 13.26
N ALA A 6 24.20 -35.01 14.21
CA ALA A 6 23.60 -33.71 14.53
C ALA A 6 23.96 -32.58 13.54
N THR A 7 25.03 -32.71 12.75
CA THR A 7 25.51 -31.64 11.85
C THR A 7 24.96 -31.68 10.43
N ARG A 8 24.16 -32.70 10.06
CA ARG A 8 23.53 -32.76 8.72
C ARG A 8 22.11 -32.17 8.66
N ALA A 9 21.46 -31.91 9.79
CA ALA A 9 20.12 -31.32 9.81
C ALA A 9 20.13 -29.79 9.60
N LEU A 10 21.18 -29.09 10.05
CA LEU A 10 21.26 -27.62 9.96
C LEU A 10 21.74 -27.09 8.60
N LEU A 11 22.32 -27.94 7.74
CA LEU A 11 22.74 -27.55 6.39
C LEU A 11 21.65 -27.76 5.31
N SER A 12 20.54 -28.43 5.66
CA SER A 12 19.39 -28.61 4.75
C SER A 12 18.36 -27.49 4.82
N GLN A 13 18.39 -26.64 5.85
CA GLN A 13 17.46 -25.51 6.01
C GLN A 13 17.91 -24.23 5.29
N ASN A 14 19.19 -24.11 4.94
CA ASN A 14 19.72 -22.91 4.26
C ASN A 14 19.74 -23.01 2.72
N GLN A 15 19.32 -24.13 2.11
CA GLN A 15 19.20 -24.25 0.65
C GLN A 15 17.79 -23.98 0.10
N THR A 16 16.77 -23.91 0.95
CA THR A 16 15.39 -23.61 0.55
C THR A 16 15.17 -22.11 0.31
N GLY A 17 15.98 -21.23 0.90
CA GLY A 17 15.87 -19.78 0.72
C GLY A 17 16.27 -19.26 -0.67
N MET A 18 17.05 -20.02 -1.44
CA MET A 18 17.52 -19.59 -2.77
C MET A 18 16.65 -20.07 -3.95
N GLN A 19 15.69 -20.98 -3.73
CA GLN A 19 14.78 -21.42 -4.79
C GLN A 19 13.47 -20.61 -4.86
N VAL A 20 13.12 -19.86 -3.81
CA VAL A 20 11.91 -19.01 -3.80
C VAL A 20 12.07 -17.78 -4.72
N ALA A 21 13.29 -17.27 -4.89
CA ALA A 21 13.58 -16.17 -5.81
C ALA A 21 13.43 -16.55 -7.32
N VAL A 22 13.51 -17.84 -7.65
CA VAL A 22 13.38 -18.32 -9.05
C VAL A 22 11.91 -18.60 -9.43
N LEU A 23 11.02 -18.83 -8.45
CA LEU A 23 9.59 -19.01 -8.72
C LEU A 23 8.85 -17.68 -8.98
N ALA A 24 9.30 -16.57 -8.38
CA ALA A 24 8.74 -15.23 -8.63
C ALA A 24 8.93 -14.74 -10.08
N LEU A 25 9.85 -15.34 -10.85
CA LEU A 25 10.05 -15.05 -12.27
C LEU A 25 9.22 -15.94 -13.21
N ARG A 26 8.66 -17.07 -12.75
CA ARG A 26 7.90 -18.01 -13.61
C ARG A 26 6.40 -17.72 -13.67
N CYS A 27 5.83 -16.95 -12.74
CA CYS A 27 4.45 -16.45 -12.86
C CYS A 27 4.29 -15.28 -13.85
N ARG A 28 5.39 -14.70 -14.35
CA ARG A 28 5.36 -13.57 -15.30
C ARG A 28 4.93 -13.93 -16.73
N ARG A 29 4.81 -15.22 -17.10
CA ARG A 29 4.62 -15.63 -18.51
C ARG A 29 3.31 -16.36 -18.82
N ALA A 30 2.51 -16.73 -17.82
CA ALA A 30 1.30 -17.53 -18.03
C ALA A 30 0.00 -16.72 -18.20
N TYR A 31 -0.05 -15.46 -17.75
CA TYR A 31 -1.29 -14.67 -17.77
C TYR A 31 -1.41 -13.64 -18.91
N ALA A 32 -0.33 -13.42 -19.67
CA ALA A 32 -0.31 -12.42 -20.75
C ALA A 32 -0.86 -12.93 -22.11
N LEU A 33 -1.12 -14.24 -22.28
CA LEU A 33 -1.53 -14.80 -23.58
C LEU A 33 -2.99 -15.30 -23.64
N SER A 34 -3.75 -15.22 -22.56
CA SER A 34 -5.16 -15.68 -22.54
C SER A 34 -6.19 -14.60 -22.87
N TRP A 35 -5.78 -13.33 -23.02
CA TRP A 35 -6.70 -12.19 -23.13
C TRP A 35 -7.06 -11.78 -24.57
N HIS A 36 -6.57 -12.47 -25.61
CA HIS A 36 -6.71 -12.01 -26.99
C HIS A 36 -7.73 -12.75 -27.88
N LEU A 37 -8.65 -13.54 -27.33
CA LEU A 37 -9.56 -14.36 -28.15
C LEU A 37 -11.04 -14.40 -27.71
N GLN A 38 -11.53 -13.40 -26.98
CA GLN A 38 -12.93 -13.39 -26.58
C GLN A 38 -13.64 -12.03 -26.70
N GLN A 39 -13.58 -11.44 -27.89
CA GLN A 39 -14.54 -10.41 -28.31
C GLN A 39 -14.97 -10.57 -29.76
N TYR A 40 -15.79 -11.59 -30.06
CA TYR A 40 -16.75 -11.54 -31.17
C TYR A 40 -17.93 -12.46 -30.85
N SER A 41 -19.11 -11.86 -30.65
CA SER A 41 -20.46 -12.42 -30.74
C SER A 41 -21.33 -12.06 -29.53
N ARG A 42 -22.02 -10.92 -29.62
CA ARG A 42 -23.30 -10.72 -28.95
C ARG A 42 -24.31 -10.19 -29.97
N GLY A 43 -25.13 -11.12 -30.45
CA GLY A 43 -26.30 -10.85 -31.27
C GLY A 43 -27.34 -10.06 -30.49
N SER A 44 -27.88 -9.06 -31.19
CA SER A 44 -29.04 -8.28 -30.82
C SER A 44 -30.30 -9.15 -30.84
N VAL A 45 -31.04 -9.19 -29.74
CA VAL A 45 -32.41 -9.74 -29.71
C VAL A 45 -33.33 -8.68 -29.11
N ALA A 46 -34.06 -8.01 -30.00
CA ALA A 46 -35.17 -7.14 -29.65
C ALA A 46 -36.37 -8.00 -29.24
N SER A 47 -37.00 -7.67 -28.11
CA SER A 47 -38.33 -8.18 -27.76
C SER A 47 -39.18 -7.02 -27.28
N ALA A 48 -40.11 -6.63 -28.14
CA ALA A 48 -41.11 -5.61 -27.90
C ALA A 48 -42.31 -6.24 -27.16
N SER A 49 -42.67 -5.68 -26.01
CA SER A 49 -43.99 -5.86 -25.41
C SER A 49 -44.54 -4.49 -25.02
N LYS A 50 -45.63 -4.11 -25.70
CA LYS A 50 -46.39 -2.87 -25.50
C LYS A 50 -47.46 -3.13 -24.45
N SER A 51 -47.49 -2.34 -23.39
CA SER A 51 -48.66 -2.21 -22.51
C SER A 51 -48.74 -0.75 -22.07
N ALA A 52 -49.65 -0.02 -22.69
CA ALA A 52 -49.88 1.40 -22.47
C ALA A 52 -50.85 1.58 -21.28
N THR A 53 -50.36 2.14 -20.18
CA THR A 53 -51.20 2.71 -19.12
C THR A 53 -50.70 4.12 -18.86
N THR A 54 -51.38 5.08 -19.51
CA THR A 54 -51.13 6.51 -19.44
C THR A 54 -51.60 7.06 -18.09
N SER A 55 -50.75 6.96 -17.07
CA SER A 55 -50.86 7.82 -15.87
C SER A 55 -49.98 9.04 -16.09
N SER A 56 -50.59 10.23 -16.08
CA SER A 56 -49.94 11.54 -16.19
C SER A 56 -49.08 11.82 -14.94
N GLN A 57 -47.90 11.20 -14.86
CA GLN A 57 -46.89 11.61 -13.89
C GLN A 57 -46.12 12.78 -14.48
N SER A 58 -46.20 13.92 -13.80
CA SER A 58 -45.35 15.07 -14.10
C SER A 58 -43.88 14.62 -14.09
N PRO A 59 -43.06 15.04 -15.07
CA PRO A 59 -41.67 14.60 -15.18
C PRO A 59 -40.93 14.94 -13.89
N ARG A 60 -40.59 13.91 -13.11
CA ARG A 60 -39.79 14.04 -11.90
C ARG A 60 -38.44 14.65 -12.33
N PRO A 61 -38.02 15.80 -11.77
CA PRO A 61 -36.75 16.40 -12.15
C PRO A 61 -35.64 15.35 -12.02
N PRO A 62 -34.72 15.27 -13.00
CA PRO A 62 -33.67 14.27 -12.99
C PRO A 62 -32.94 14.35 -11.66
N ALA A 63 -32.85 13.22 -10.95
CA ALA A 63 -32.15 13.15 -9.69
C ALA A 63 -30.74 13.73 -9.90
N ARG A 64 -30.44 14.84 -9.21
CA ARG A 64 -29.10 15.44 -9.28
C ARG A 64 -28.12 14.36 -8.87
N GLN A 65 -27.25 13.95 -9.79
CA GLN A 65 -26.17 13.05 -9.44
C GLN A 65 -25.33 13.76 -8.36
N PRO A 66 -24.97 13.06 -7.27
CA PRO A 66 -24.12 13.64 -6.25
C PRO A 66 -22.84 14.13 -6.92
N ARG A 67 -22.49 15.39 -6.70
CA ARG A 67 -21.23 15.94 -7.19
C ARG A 67 -20.11 15.19 -6.48
N MET A 68 -19.25 14.53 -7.24
CA MET A 68 -18.07 13.88 -6.69
C MET A 68 -17.19 14.92 -6.00
N ALA A 69 -16.68 14.56 -4.82
CA ALA A 69 -15.76 15.41 -4.08
C ALA A 69 -14.47 15.61 -4.89
N ARG A 70 -13.89 16.80 -4.79
CA ARG A 70 -12.59 17.13 -5.40
C ARG A 70 -11.63 17.57 -4.32
N TYR A 71 -10.40 17.10 -4.39
CA TYR A 71 -9.32 17.55 -3.53
C TYR A 71 -8.94 19.00 -3.89
N LYS A 72 -8.68 19.79 -2.85
CA LYS A 72 -8.21 21.16 -2.97
C LYS A 72 -6.78 21.20 -2.45
N GLU A 73 -5.85 21.51 -3.34
CA GLU A 73 -4.42 21.60 -3.05
C GLU A 73 -4.18 22.57 -1.89
N ARG A 74 -3.31 22.17 -0.95
CA ARG A 74 -2.92 23.00 0.20
C ARG A 74 -1.88 24.03 -0.27
N GLU A 75 -1.84 25.19 0.39
CA GLU A 75 -0.76 26.15 0.14
C GLU A 75 0.56 25.56 0.66
N ASN A 76 1.62 25.62 -0.16
CA ASN A 76 2.94 25.05 0.14
C ASN A 76 2.95 23.52 0.29
N GLU A 77 2.13 22.82 -0.50
CA GLU A 77 2.20 21.37 -0.67
C GLU A 77 3.21 21.04 -1.77
N PRO A 78 4.48 20.76 -1.44
CA PRO A 78 5.46 20.33 -2.44
C PRO A 78 4.99 19.06 -3.15
N LEU A 79 5.38 18.90 -4.41
CA LEU A 79 5.28 17.63 -5.10
C LEU A 79 6.48 16.78 -4.70
N GLU A 80 6.26 15.48 -4.51
CA GLU A 80 7.32 14.51 -4.24
C GLU A 80 8.32 14.48 -5.40
N GLU A 81 9.58 14.73 -5.08
CA GLU A 81 10.69 14.76 -6.02
C GLU A 81 11.80 13.78 -5.59
N PRO A 82 12.65 13.31 -6.53
CA PRO A 82 13.79 12.47 -6.18
C PRO A 82 14.73 13.20 -5.21
N GLY A 83 15.15 12.52 -4.14
CA GLY A 83 16.05 13.08 -3.13
C GLY A 83 15.38 14.06 -2.17
N MET A 84 14.05 14.12 -2.15
CA MET A 84 13.32 14.92 -1.17
C MET A 84 13.60 14.42 0.25
N GLU A 85 14.15 15.29 1.09
CA GLU A 85 14.40 15.02 2.51
C GLU A 85 13.10 15.22 3.30
N VAL A 86 12.73 14.21 4.10
CA VAL A 86 11.69 14.35 5.13
C VAL A 86 12.37 14.67 6.46
N LEU A 87 11.74 15.55 7.25
CA LEU A 87 12.28 15.91 8.56
C LEU A 87 12.50 14.66 9.42
N PHE A 88 13.69 14.58 10.04
CA PHE A 88 14.16 13.44 10.85
C PHE A 88 14.41 12.14 10.07
N GLU A 89 14.28 12.17 8.74
CA GLU A 89 14.69 11.05 7.90
C GLU A 89 16.20 11.03 7.76
N VAL A 90 16.77 9.83 7.89
CA VAL A 90 18.19 9.60 7.68
C VAL A 90 18.32 8.90 6.33
N LEU A 91 18.78 9.62 5.31
CA LEU A 91 19.04 9.04 4.00
C LEU A 91 20.32 8.19 4.04
N ALA A 92 20.27 7.03 3.37
CA ALA A 92 21.48 6.24 3.13
C ALA A 92 22.47 7.07 2.28
N GLU A 93 23.76 7.01 2.65
CA GLU A 93 24.82 7.85 2.07
C GLU A 93 25.07 7.64 0.56
N ASP A 94 24.55 6.54 -0.01
CA ASP A 94 24.77 6.20 -1.43
C ASP A 94 23.49 5.63 -2.08
N PRO A 95 22.59 6.48 -2.57
CA PRO A 95 21.37 6.04 -3.25
C PRO A 95 21.66 5.31 -4.57
N GLU A 96 22.89 5.40 -5.12
CA GLU A 96 23.26 4.72 -6.36
C GLU A 96 23.67 3.25 -6.14
N LYS A 97 23.97 2.86 -4.90
CA LYS A 97 24.32 1.48 -4.54
C LYS A 97 23.16 0.65 -4.01
N GLY A 98 22.02 1.28 -3.69
CA GLY A 98 20.83 0.56 -3.22
C GLY A 98 20.15 -0.19 -4.36
N ASP A 99 19.67 -1.40 -4.07
CA ASP A 99 18.75 -2.09 -4.98
C ASP A 99 17.44 -1.29 -5.06
N VAL A 100 16.64 -1.50 -6.12
CA VAL A 100 15.30 -0.87 -6.27
C VAL A 100 14.35 -1.20 -5.09
N GLU A 101 14.73 -2.17 -4.26
CA GLU A 101 14.04 -2.57 -3.05
C GLU A 101 14.37 -1.67 -1.83
N ASP A 102 15.44 -0.87 -1.90
CA ASP A 102 15.95 0.00 -0.84
C ASP A 102 15.35 1.42 -0.87
N LEU A 103 14.13 1.56 -1.37
CA LEU A 103 13.40 2.84 -1.30
C LEU A 103 13.08 3.17 0.17
N PRO A 104 13.24 4.43 0.61
CA PRO A 104 12.99 4.80 1.99
C PRO A 104 11.54 4.51 2.39
N CYS A 105 11.37 4.07 3.63
CA CYS A 105 10.06 3.85 4.25
C CYS A 105 9.68 5.05 5.12
N ARG A 106 8.47 5.57 4.88
CA ARG A 106 7.89 6.76 5.53
C ARG A 106 6.48 6.45 6.01
N THR A 107 5.93 7.29 6.88
CA THR A 107 4.50 7.27 7.22
C THR A 107 3.76 8.37 6.48
N LEU A 108 2.47 8.17 6.23
CA LEU A 108 1.58 9.14 5.58
C LEU A 108 0.27 9.22 6.36
N ASP A 109 0.07 10.33 7.05
CA ASP A 109 -1.12 10.64 7.84
C ASP A 109 -2.01 11.69 7.16
N ASP A 110 -3.22 11.88 7.68
CA ASP A 110 -4.24 12.81 7.16
C ASP A 110 -4.42 12.77 5.64
N PHE A 111 -4.40 11.56 5.07
CA PHE A 111 -4.23 11.38 3.63
C PHE A 111 -5.54 11.41 2.83
N VAL A 112 -5.45 11.82 1.56
CA VAL A 112 -6.54 11.83 0.57
C VAL A 112 -6.03 11.29 -0.77
N VAL A 113 -6.73 10.31 -1.34
CA VAL A 113 -6.45 9.76 -2.67
C VAL A 113 -7.30 10.47 -3.72
N PHE A 114 -6.69 10.91 -4.82
CA PHE A 114 -7.40 11.57 -5.90
C PHE A 114 -6.73 11.37 -7.27
N ASP A 115 -7.50 11.56 -8.33
CA ASP A 115 -7.05 11.49 -9.71
C ASP A 115 -6.73 12.89 -10.24
N GLN A 116 -5.45 13.13 -10.53
CA GLN A 116 -4.94 14.41 -10.99
C GLN A 116 -5.44 14.75 -12.40
N MET A 117 -5.54 13.75 -13.28
CA MET A 117 -5.98 13.94 -14.67
C MET A 117 -7.47 14.30 -14.76
N ASN A 118 -8.28 13.84 -13.80
CA ASN A 118 -9.72 14.13 -13.75
C ASN A 118 -10.07 15.35 -12.88
N GLY A 119 -9.12 16.29 -12.73
CA GLY A 119 -9.29 17.55 -12.00
C GLY A 119 -9.40 17.34 -10.50
N ASN A 120 -8.49 16.54 -9.95
CA ASN A 120 -8.37 16.21 -8.54
C ASN A 120 -9.64 15.56 -7.96
N MET A 121 -10.26 14.66 -8.72
CA MET A 121 -11.45 13.92 -8.27
C MET A 121 -11.05 12.92 -7.19
N VAL A 122 -11.73 12.92 -6.04
CA VAL A 122 -11.43 11.99 -4.94
C VAL A 122 -11.82 10.57 -5.35
N MET A 123 -10.90 9.61 -5.18
CA MET A 123 -11.03 8.23 -5.66
C MET A 123 -10.82 7.20 -4.53
N SER A 124 -11.25 5.95 -4.75
CA SER A 124 -10.91 4.85 -3.85
C SER A 124 -9.46 4.42 -4.08
N LEU A 125 -8.79 3.92 -3.04
CA LEU A 125 -7.49 3.27 -3.20
C LEU A 125 -7.58 2.03 -4.11
N GLU A 126 -8.75 1.40 -4.20
CA GLU A 126 -9.01 0.28 -5.11
C GLU A 126 -8.96 0.66 -6.60
N ASP A 127 -9.08 1.94 -6.92
CA ASP A 127 -9.08 2.44 -8.31
C ASP A 127 -7.64 2.61 -8.85
N ILE A 128 -6.60 2.38 -8.03
CA ILE A 128 -5.19 2.48 -8.47
C ILE A 128 -4.95 1.50 -9.62
N GLY A 129 -4.43 2.04 -10.73
CA GLY A 129 -4.11 1.29 -11.95
C GLY A 129 -5.29 1.06 -12.90
N GLU A 130 -6.46 1.68 -12.67
CA GLU A 130 -7.49 1.78 -13.70
C GLU A 130 -6.96 2.61 -14.90
N GLU A 131 -7.19 2.12 -16.13
CA GLU A 131 -6.73 2.79 -17.34
C GLU A 131 -7.31 4.21 -17.46
N GLY A 132 -6.45 5.19 -17.77
CA GLY A 132 -6.86 6.59 -17.93
C GLY A 132 -7.02 7.37 -16.63
N THR A 133 -6.55 6.82 -15.51
CA THR A 133 -6.42 7.54 -14.24
C THR A 133 -4.95 7.85 -13.95
N ASP A 134 -4.71 8.97 -13.25
CA ASP A 134 -3.39 9.32 -12.69
C ASP A 134 -3.57 9.57 -11.19
N ILE A 135 -3.57 8.46 -10.44
CA ILE A 135 -3.87 8.48 -9.01
C ILE A 135 -2.63 8.91 -8.22
N THR A 136 -2.83 9.93 -7.40
CA THR A 136 -1.88 10.48 -6.44
C THR A 136 -2.51 10.53 -5.05
N ILE A 137 -1.69 10.79 -4.03
CA ILE A 137 -2.11 10.94 -2.65
C ILE A 137 -1.49 12.20 -2.08
N ALA A 138 -2.28 12.97 -1.34
CA ALA A 138 -1.81 14.08 -0.52
C ALA A 138 -1.96 13.72 0.95
N GLY A 139 -1.02 14.13 1.80
CA GLY A 139 -1.10 13.93 3.24
C GLY A 139 0.09 14.53 3.97
N ASP A 140 0.18 14.26 5.26
CA ASP A 140 1.28 14.70 6.11
C ASP A 140 2.29 13.54 6.26
N VAL A 141 3.51 13.74 5.79
CA VAL A 141 4.57 12.72 5.75
C VAL A 141 5.51 12.88 6.91
N ALA A 142 5.89 11.76 7.52
CA ALA A 142 6.95 11.70 8.52
C ALA A 142 7.92 10.53 8.26
N ALA A 143 9.13 10.65 8.78
CA ALA A 143 10.08 9.54 8.78
C ALA A 143 9.52 8.39 9.61
N LEU A 144 9.70 7.16 9.13
CA LEU A 144 9.36 5.98 9.92
C LEU A 144 10.44 5.78 10.99
N ALA A 145 10.03 5.75 12.26
CA ALA A 145 10.97 5.57 13.37
C ALA A 145 11.62 4.18 13.30
N ALA A 146 12.93 4.09 13.57
CA ALA A 146 13.65 2.81 13.55
C ALA A 146 13.05 1.78 14.52
N SER A 147 12.51 2.24 15.66
CA SER A 147 11.80 1.40 16.62
C SER A 147 10.49 0.78 16.08
N GLU A 148 9.90 1.36 15.04
CA GLU A 148 8.69 0.80 14.39
C GLU A 148 9.03 -0.21 13.29
N LEU A 149 10.30 -0.30 12.89
CA LEU A 149 10.78 -1.23 11.88
C LEU A 149 11.33 -2.52 12.49
N ASP A 150 11.90 -2.43 13.69
CA ASP A 150 12.49 -3.57 14.38
C ASP A 150 11.63 -4.00 15.58
N ASP A 151 10.56 -4.75 15.28
CA ASP A 151 9.74 -5.43 16.29
C ASP A 151 10.51 -6.53 17.05
N SER A 152 11.78 -6.79 16.71
CA SER A 152 12.58 -7.88 17.29
C SER A 152 13.53 -7.43 18.41
N ILE A 153 13.69 -6.12 18.63
CA ILE A 153 14.43 -5.62 19.80
C ILE A 153 13.47 -5.63 20.99
N GLU A 154 13.47 -6.73 21.74
CA GLU A 154 12.98 -6.74 23.11
C GLU A 154 13.84 -5.72 23.90
N GLU A 155 13.30 -4.54 24.16
CA GLU A 155 13.94 -3.60 25.09
C GLU A 155 14.07 -4.33 26.44
N PRO A 156 15.26 -4.36 27.06
CA PRO A 156 15.44 -5.01 28.33
C PRO A 156 14.50 -4.34 29.35
N ASP A 157 13.68 -5.14 30.04
CA ASP A 157 12.85 -4.73 31.18
C ASP A 157 13.75 -4.11 32.28
N ASP A 158 14.09 -2.83 32.16
CA ASP A 158 14.65 -2.04 33.26
C ASP A 158 13.47 -1.61 34.14
N ASP A 159 13.19 -2.45 35.15
CA ASP A 159 12.22 -2.29 36.25
C ASP A 159 12.52 -1.07 37.17
N ASP A 160 12.81 0.11 36.63
CA ASP A 160 12.95 1.34 37.42
C ASP A 160 11.69 2.21 37.29
N ASP A 161 10.84 2.08 38.31
CA ASP A 161 9.69 2.92 38.63
C ASP A 161 10.01 4.43 38.50
N ASP A 162 9.59 5.09 37.42
CA ASP A 162 9.37 6.54 37.46
C ASP A 162 8.26 6.99 36.48
N ASP A 163 7.25 7.67 37.03
CA ASP A 163 5.97 8.11 36.45
C ASP A 163 6.09 9.19 35.33
N GLU A 164 7.04 9.07 34.39
CA GLU A 164 7.26 10.04 33.28
C GLU A 164 6.80 9.54 31.88
N ASP A 165 6.03 8.45 31.82
CA ASP A 165 5.67 7.72 30.58
C ASP A 165 4.74 8.42 29.56
N ASN A 166 4.35 9.68 29.75
CA ASN A 166 3.39 10.32 28.86
C ASN A 166 4.00 11.31 27.84
N GLU A 167 5.33 11.51 27.86
CA GLU A 167 5.98 12.46 26.94
C GLU A 167 6.41 11.81 25.60
N LEU A 168 6.74 10.52 25.60
CA LEU A 168 7.18 9.79 24.39
C LEU A 168 6.06 9.62 23.34
N THR A 169 4.80 9.50 23.76
CA THR A 169 3.66 9.46 22.81
C THR A 169 3.32 10.84 22.23
N MET A 170 3.78 11.94 22.84
CA MET A 170 3.51 13.28 22.33
C MET A 170 4.35 13.62 21.10
N HIS A 171 5.55 13.01 20.95
CA HIS A 171 6.41 13.21 19.78
C HIS A 171 5.86 12.60 18.49
N ARG A 172 4.96 11.61 18.56
CA ARG A 172 4.21 11.11 17.38
C ARG A 172 3.30 12.17 16.73
N ARG A 173 3.03 13.29 17.41
CA ARG A 173 2.23 14.41 16.88
C ARG A 173 3.07 15.60 16.40
N ALA A 174 4.40 15.48 16.34
CA ALA A 174 5.22 16.48 15.67
C ALA A 174 4.78 16.51 14.20
N GLY A 175 3.96 17.52 13.85
CA GLY A 175 3.17 17.55 12.62
C GLY A 175 3.99 17.16 11.39
N GLY A 176 3.48 16.17 10.65
CA GLY A 176 4.12 15.71 9.42
C GLY A 176 4.26 16.85 8.42
N GLN A 177 5.20 16.70 7.50
CA GLN A 177 5.40 17.64 6.41
C GLN A 177 4.32 17.41 5.36
N PRO A 178 3.48 18.42 5.02
CA PRO A 178 2.49 18.25 3.97
C PRO A 178 3.19 17.93 2.65
N LEU A 179 2.76 16.87 1.99
CA LEU A 179 3.37 16.38 0.76
C LEU A 179 2.30 15.84 -0.18
N ARG A 180 2.41 16.22 -1.46
CA ARG A 180 1.70 15.53 -2.55
C ARG A 180 2.63 14.51 -3.17
N LEU A 181 2.26 13.24 -3.09
CA LEU A 181 3.02 12.14 -3.68
C LEU A 181 3.03 12.22 -5.21
N SER A 182 4.04 11.62 -5.82
CA SER A 182 4.05 11.32 -7.25
C SER A 182 3.03 10.20 -7.57
N ALA A 183 2.96 9.79 -8.83
CA ALA A 183 2.01 8.74 -9.26
C ALA A 183 2.19 7.45 -8.44
N ILE A 184 1.08 6.92 -7.92
CA ILE A 184 1.10 5.68 -7.14
C ILE A 184 1.22 4.49 -8.09
N MET A 185 2.27 3.69 -7.91
CA MET A 185 2.50 2.52 -8.74
C MET A 185 1.55 1.37 -8.37
N TYR A 186 1.47 1.07 -7.07
CA TYR A 186 0.59 0.08 -6.49
C TYR A 186 0.56 0.27 -4.96
N TYR A 187 -0.32 -0.50 -4.31
CA TYR A 187 -0.36 -0.62 -2.86
C TYR A 187 -0.26 -2.10 -2.46
N GLU A 188 0.20 -2.35 -1.24
CA GLU A 188 0.30 -3.66 -0.61
C GLU A 188 -0.39 -3.64 0.75
N VAL A 189 -0.81 -4.81 1.22
CA VAL A 189 -1.48 -4.99 2.50
C VAL A 189 -0.67 -5.98 3.31
N HIS A 190 -0.21 -5.57 4.47
CA HIS A 190 0.68 -6.35 5.33
C HIS A 190 -0.05 -6.70 6.63
N LEU A 191 0.13 -7.94 7.09
CA LEU A 191 -0.32 -8.41 8.39
C LEU A 191 0.90 -8.51 9.30
N THR A 192 0.99 -7.65 10.31
CA THR A 192 2.12 -7.63 11.24
C THR A 192 2.09 -8.83 12.18
N GLN A 193 3.21 -9.15 12.83
CA GLN A 193 3.25 -10.22 13.84
C GLN A 193 2.32 -9.92 15.03
N ARG A 194 2.12 -8.63 15.35
CA ARG A 194 1.17 -8.16 16.36
C ARG A 194 -0.30 -8.32 15.94
N GLY A 195 -0.54 -8.72 14.70
CA GLY A 195 -1.88 -8.90 14.15
C GLY A 195 -2.54 -7.60 13.67
N GLU A 196 -1.74 -6.55 13.47
CA GLU A 196 -2.20 -5.28 12.94
C GLU A 196 -2.26 -5.35 11.40
N SER A 197 -3.12 -4.51 10.84
CA SER A 197 -3.33 -4.43 9.39
C SER A 197 -2.71 -3.14 8.88
N GLU A 198 -1.70 -3.26 8.04
CA GLU A 198 -1.02 -2.11 7.46
C GLU A 198 -1.28 -2.06 5.97
N ILE A 199 -1.53 -0.84 5.46
CA ILE A 199 -1.64 -0.60 4.02
C ILE A 199 -0.47 0.29 3.62
N TRP A 200 0.32 -0.18 2.68
CA TRP A 200 1.50 0.50 2.17
C TRP A 200 1.27 0.91 0.73
N VAL A 201 1.65 2.13 0.36
CA VAL A 201 1.64 2.60 -1.02
C VAL A 201 3.06 2.82 -1.50
N ARG A 202 3.29 2.56 -2.79
CA ARG A 202 4.60 2.72 -3.41
C ARG A 202 4.57 3.77 -4.51
N THR A 203 5.54 4.68 -4.45
CA THR A 203 5.85 5.64 -5.52
C THR A 203 7.15 5.24 -6.23
N CYS A 204 7.64 6.05 -7.18
CA CYS A 204 8.99 5.84 -7.71
C CYS A 204 10.10 6.20 -6.71
N PHE A 205 9.76 6.88 -5.60
CA PHE A 205 10.75 7.50 -4.71
C PHE A 205 10.75 6.93 -3.29
N ALA A 206 9.63 6.40 -2.81
CA ALA A 206 9.53 5.90 -1.43
C ALA A 206 8.37 4.89 -1.25
N TRP A 207 8.37 4.24 -0.10
CA TRP A 207 7.24 3.50 0.47
C TRP A 207 6.58 4.32 1.56
N TYR A 208 5.25 4.35 1.58
CA TYR A 208 4.48 5.07 2.58
C TYR A 208 3.51 4.14 3.29
N LYS A 209 3.66 3.99 4.61
CA LYS A 209 2.69 3.35 5.49
C LYS A 209 1.53 4.31 5.73
N LEU A 210 0.33 3.92 5.29
CA LEU A 210 -0.86 4.73 5.49
C LEU A 210 -1.32 4.66 6.95
N LEU A 211 -1.41 5.82 7.60
CA LEU A 211 -1.92 5.96 8.95
C LEU A 211 -3.41 6.33 8.92
N ASN A 212 -3.78 7.55 9.33
CA ASN A 212 -5.18 7.96 9.36
C ASN A 212 -5.58 8.66 8.05
N PRO A 213 -6.71 8.30 7.44
CA PRO A 213 -7.24 9.06 6.32
C PRO A 213 -7.77 10.42 6.82
N HIS A 214 -7.72 11.43 5.96
CA HIS A 214 -8.35 12.71 6.24
C HIS A 214 -9.86 12.51 6.55
N PRO A 215 -10.47 13.24 7.50
CA PRO A 215 -11.87 13.04 7.92
C PRO A 215 -12.87 13.07 6.76
N GLY A 216 -12.62 13.94 5.77
CA GLY A 216 -13.43 14.03 4.54
C GLY A 216 -13.28 12.84 3.59
N TYR A 217 -12.22 12.04 3.73
CA TYR A 217 -11.89 10.88 2.89
C TYR A 217 -12.27 9.53 3.53
N VAL A 218 -12.50 9.49 4.86
CA VAL A 218 -12.86 8.29 5.64
C VAL A 218 -13.90 7.40 4.96
N HIS A 219 -14.97 7.98 4.40
CA HIS A 219 -16.06 7.22 3.79
C HIS A 219 -15.66 6.44 2.52
N MET A 220 -14.60 6.89 1.82
CA MET A 220 -14.03 6.21 0.65
C MET A 220 -13.04 5.12 1.07
N TYR A 221 -12.24 5.38 2.10
CA TYR A 221 -11.22 4.44 2.60
C TYR A 221 -11.81 3.30 3.44
N ALA A 222 -12.83 3.58 4.26
CA ALA A 222 -13.36 2.64 5.24
C ALA A 222 -13.81 1.28 4.67
N PRO A 223 -14.49 1.20 3.51
CA PRO A 223 -14.90 -0.08 2.94
C PRO A 223 -13.72 -1.03 2.69
N LEU A 224 -12.62 -0.53 2.11
CA LEU A 224 -11.42 -1.32 1.85
C LEU A 224 -10.77 -1.76 3.16
N TYR A 225 -10.50 -0.81 4.06
CA TYR A 225 -9.82 -1.10 5.33
C TYR A 225 -10.59 -2.12 6.18
N LYS A 226 -11.93 -2.02 6.23
CA LYS A 226 -12.77 -2.99 6.94
C LYS A 226 -12.63 -4.40 6.38
N ILE A 227 -12.56 -4.56 5.05
CA ILE A 227 -12.39 -5.88 4.43
C ILE A 227 -11.07 -6.51 4.87
N VAL A 228 -9.99 -5.74 4.75
CA VAL A 228 -8.63 -6.14 5.16
C VAL A 228 -8.60 -6.51 6.64
N TYR A 229 -9.07 -5.61 7.50
CA TYR A 229 -9.08 -5.81 8.95
C TYR A 229 -9.85 -7.07 9.35
N ILE A 230 -11.06 -7.28 8.80
CA ILE A 230 -11.86 -8.47 9.11
C ILE A 230 -11.15 -9.74 8.64
N ALA A 231 -10.54 -9.72 7.46
CA ALA A 231 -9.80 -10.86 6.93
C ALA A 231 -8.59 -11.22 7.79
N HIS A 232 -7.78 -10.23 8.16
CA HIS A 232 -6.63 -10.40 9.04
C HIS A 232 -7.04 -10.95 10.41
N GLN A 233 -8.08 -10.37 11.03
CA GLN A 233 -8.62 -10.88 12.29
C GLN A 233 -9.16 -12.31 12.14
N ALA A 234 -9.78 -12.67 11.02
CA ALA A 234 -10.24 -14.04 10.79
C ALA A 234 -9.05 -15.03 10.75
N VAL A 235 -7.95 -14.67 10.09
CA VAL A 235 -6.75 -15.52 10.01
C VAL A 235 -6.10 -15.70 11.39
N LEU A 236 -5.89 -14.61 12.13
CA LEU A 236 -5.30 -14.65 13.47
C LEU A 236 -6.14 -15.51 14.43
N ARG A 237 -7.44 -15.27 14.48
CA ARG A 237 -8.36 -15.99 15.37
C ARG A 237 -8.53 -17.45 14.98
N ALA A 238 -8.44 -17.78 13.69
CA ALA A 238 -8.45 -19.17 13.23
C ALA A 238 -7.20 -19.93 13.72
N ALA A 239 -6.05 -19.24 13.79
CA ALA A 239 -4.81 -19.82 14.30
C ALA A 239 -4.85 -20.02 15.82
N GLU A 240 -5.42 -19.06 16.56
CA GLU A 240 -5.53 -19.12 18.02
C GLU A 240 -6.63 -20.08 18.50
N THR A 241 -7.82 -20.03 17.87
CA THR A 241 -9.01 -20.78 18.29
C THR A 241 -9.72 -21.40 17.08
N PRO A 242 -9.30 -22.60 16.62
CA PRO A 242 -9.87 -23.24 15.42
C PRO A 242 -11.38 -23.51 15.47
N ASP A 243 -11.94 -23.70 16.67
CA ASP A 243 -13.36 -23.97 16.92
C ASP A 243 -14.20 -22.69 17.07
N LEU A 244 -13.65 -21.52 16.71
CA LEU A 244 -14.36 -20.25 16.82
C LEU A 244 -15.62 -20.25 15.95
N THR A 245 -16.76 -19.87 16.55
CA THR A 245 -18.00 -19.71 15.80
C THR A 245 -18.08 -18.33 15.16
N ILE A 246 -18.73 -18.22 14.00
CA ILE A 246 -18.94 -16.93 13.32
C ILE A 246 -19.61 -15.91 14.25
N SER A 247 -20.58 -16.34 15.07
CA SER A 247 -21.28 -15.43 15.98
C SER A 247 -20.36 -14.85 17.06
N LYS A 248 -19.41 -15.66 17.57
CA LYS A 248 -18.43 -15.20 18.56
C LYS A 248 -17.41 -14.28 17.90
N PHE A 249 -16.89 -14.68 16.74
CA PHE A 249 -15.98 -13.87 15.93
C PHE A 249 -16.56 -12.49 15.60
N SER A 250 -17.77 -12.44 15.03
CA SER A 250 -18.41 -11.15 14.68
C SER A 250 -18.59 -10.26 15.90
N LYS A 251 -18.92 -10.83 17.06
CA LYS A 251 -19.04 -10.06 18.31
C LYS A 251 -17.70 -9.49 18.75
N GLU A 252 -16.63 -10.29 18.71
CA GLU A 252 -15.28 -9.85 19.09
C GLU A 252 -14.75 -8.76 18.15
N VAL A 253 -14.88 -8.96 16.83
CA VAL A 253 -14.45 -7.99 15.82
C VAL A 253 -15.20 -6.66 15.94
N MET A 254 -16.50 -6.70 16.28
CA MET A 254 -17.32 -5.50 16.48
C MET A 254 -17.02 -4.78 17.80
N GLN A 255 -16.44 -5.47 18.78
CA GLN A 255 -16.07 -4.91 20.08
C GLN A 255 -14.62 -4.46 20.13
N GLY A 256 -13.78 -4.91 19.19
CA GLY A 256 -12.39 -4.51 19.09
C GLY A 256 -12.25 -3.03 18.77
N THR A 257 -11.51 -2.32 19.63
CA THR A 257 -11.02 -0.97 19.38
C THR A 257 -9.67 -1.09 18.70
N SER A 258 -9.58 -0.89 17.38
CA SER A 258 -8.29 -0.56 16.77
C SER A 258 -8.19 0.95 16.60
N ASP A 259 -7.00 1.52 16.71
CA ASP A 259 -6.81 2.97 16.67
C ASP A 259 -7.34 3.63 15.40
N ILE A 260 -7.05 3.06 14.21
CA ILE A 260 -7.62 3.57 12.94
C ILE A 260 -9.15 3.38 12.92
N LEU A 261 -9.66 2.26 13.46
CA LEU A 261 -11.11 2.02 13.56
C LEU A 261 -11.82 3.00 14.49
N SER A 262 -11.12 3.68 15.41
CA SER A 262 -11.76 4.73 16.22
C SER A 262 -12.31 5.88 15.35
N LEU A 263 -11.71 6.11 14.19
CA LEU A 263 -12.15 7.07 13.19
C LEU A 263 -13.16 6.47 12.18
N LEU A 264 -13.21 5.15 12.05
CA LEU A 264 -14.09 4.48 11.11
C LEU A 264 -15.44 4.10 11.78
N PRO A 265 -16.55 4.07 11.04
CA PRO A 265 -17.79 3.52 11.56
C PRO A 265 -17.59 2.06 11.99
N PRO A 266 -18.17 1.61 13.12
CA PRO A 266 -18.08 0.21 13.53
C PRO A 266 -18.49 -0.76 12.42
N VAL A 267 -17.87 -1.94 12.39
CA VAL A 267 -18.22 -2.99 11.42
C VAL A 267 -19.63 -3.46 11.71
N SER A 268 -20.55 -3.35 10.74
CA SER A 268 -21.89 -3.91 10.89
C SER A 268 -21.97 -5.34 10.35
N MET A 269 -22.86 -6.17 10.90
CA MET A 269 -23.07 -7.53 10.38
C MET A 269 -23.57 -7.52 8.93
N ASN A 270 -24.27 -6.45 8.53
CA ASN A 270 -24.71 -6.29 7.16
C ASN A 270 -23.54 -6.04 6.20
N GLU A 271 -22.58 -5.19 6.58
CA GLU A 271 -21.35 -4.97 5.81
C GLU A 271 -20.52 -6.24 5.70
N PHE A 272 -20.34 -6.96 6.82
CA PHE A 272 -19.66 -8.25 6.85
C PHE A 272 -20.26 -9.23 5.83
N ASN A 273 -21.58 -9.40 5.85
CA ASN A 273 -22.26 -10.29 4.91
C ASN A 273 -22.21 -9.79 3.46
N LYS A 274 -22.22 -8.47 3.25
CA LYS A 274 -22.17 -7.86 1.91
C LYS A 274 -20.80 -8.06 1.26
N ASN A 275 -19.73 -7.98 2.04
CA ASN A 275 -18.35 -8.05 1.56
C ASN A 275 -17.70 -9.42 1.80
N ARG A 276 -18.50 -10.45 2.10
CA ARG A 276 -18.02 -11.77 2.51
C ARG A 276 -17.05 -12.40 1.52
N ASP A 277 -17.36 -12.30 0.23
CA ASP A 277 -16.52 -12.89 -0.82
C ASP A 277 -15.16 -12.20 -0.88
N LEU A 278 -15.14 -10.86 -0.82
CA LEU A 278 -13.90 -10.07 -0.78
C LEU A 278 -13.06 -10.33 0.48
N ILE A 279 -13.73 -10.53 1.63
CA ILE A 279 -13.06 -10.93 2.87
C ILE A 279 -12.40 -12.29 2.70
N MET A 280 -13.09 -13.26 2.08
CA MET A 280 -12.53 -14.59 1.86
C MET A 280 -11.37 -14.60 0.86
N ASP A 281 -11.45 -13.79 -0.20
CA ASP A 281 -10.34 -13.60 -1.13
C ASP A 281 -9.10 -13.10 -0.38
N GLU A 282 -9.27 -12.11 0.50
CA GLU A 282 -8.17 -11.59 1.31
C GLU A 282 -7.64 -12.62 2.33
N VAL A 283 -8.52 -13.41 2.96
CA VAL A 283 -8.13 -14.51 3.84
C VAL A 283 -7.27 -15.54 3.09
N HIS A 284 -7.61 -15.86 1.85
CA HIS A 284 -6.81 -16.76 1.01
C HIS A 284 -5.43 -16.19 0.72
N VAL A 285 -5.34 -14.90 0.37
CA VAL A 285 -4.05 -14.20 0.16
C VAL A 285 -3.20 -14.27 1.43
N CYS A 286 -3.76 -13.93 2.58
CA CYS A 286 -3.06 -13.95 3.86
C CYS A 286 -2.58 -15.36 4.24
N CYS A 287 -3.41 -16.39 4.06
CA CYS A 287 -3.03 -17.76 4.37
C CYS A 287 -1.89 -18.26 3.46
N GLY A 288 -1.91 -17.92 2.18
CA GLY A 288 -0.83 -18.27 1.24
C GLY A 288 0.48 -17.56 1.58
N ALA A 289 0.40 -16.28 1.93
CA ALA A 289 1.55 -15.47 2.34
C ALA A 289 2.27 -15.98 3.59
N LEU A 290 1.50 -16.44 4.58
CA LEU A 290 2.02 -16.95 5.84
C LEU A 290 2.45 -18.43 5.77
N ASP A 291 2.28 -19.10 4.62
CA ASP A 291 2.41 -20.56 4.48
C ASP A 291 1.50 -21.33 5.47
N ARG A 292 0.27 -20.82 5.66
CA ARG A 292 -0.74 -21.32 6.60
C ARG A 292 -2.02 -21.76 5.90
N GLU A 293 -1.93 -22.37 4.72
CA GLU A 293 -3.10 -22.83 3.96
C GLU A 293 -4.01 -23.79 4.75
N HIS A 294 -3.44 -24.54 5.71
CA HIS A 294 -4.20 -25.43 6.60
C HIS A 294 -5.24 -24.69 7.46
N LEU A 295 -5.09 -23.38 7.69
CA LEU A 295 -6.09 -22.59 8.43
C LEU A 295 -7.43 -22.55 7.69
N LEU A 296 -7.42 -22.60 6.35
CA LEU A 296 -8.63 -22.64 5.53
C LEU A 296 -9.48 -23.90 5.79
N GLU A 297 -8.87 -24.94 6.39
CA GLU A 297 -9.55 -26.17 6.77
C GLU A 297 -10.22 -26.09 8.14
N THR A 298 -9.95 -25.06 8.93
CA THR A 298 -10.56 -24.88 10.25
C THR A 298 -12.09 -24.82 10.13
N PRO A 299 -12.85 -25.38 11.09
CA PRO A 299 -14.30 -25.27 11.12
C PRO A 299 -14.79 -23.82 10.98
N PHE A 300 -14.07 -22.89 11.61
CA PHE A 300 -14.35 -21.45 11.55
C PHE A 300 -14.24 -20.89 10.12
N LEU A 301 -13.09 -21.00 9.46
CA LEU A 301 -12.93 -20.45 8.11
C LEU A 301 -13.78 -21.20 7.08
N ARG A 302 -13.96 -22.52 7.23
CA ARG A 302 -14.93 -23.27 6.41
C ARG A 302 -16.35 -22.76 6.59
N ALA A 303 -16.77 -22.46 7.82
CA ALA A 303 -18.06 -21.85 8.06
C ALA A 303 -18.14 -20.46 7.42
N LEU A 304 -17.04 -19.69 7.45
CA LEU A 304 -16.92 -18.39 6.79
C LEU A 304 -16.96 -18.49 5.25
N CYS A 305 -16.53 -19.59 4.63
CA CYS A 305 -16.71 -19.82 3.20
C CYS A 305 -18.14 -20.24 2.83
N ARG A 306 -18.85 -20.92 3.72
CA ARG A 306 -20.19 -21.48 3.41
C ARG A 306 -21.19 -20.35 3.19
N GLU A 307 -21.67 -20.20 1.96
CA GLU A 307 -22.75 -19.27 1.64
C GLU A 307 -23.86 -19.35 2.70
N PRO A 308 -24.38 -18.20 3.16
CA PRO A 308 -25.50 -18.26 4.07
C PRO A 308 -26.61 -19.00 3.32
N VAL A 309 -27.08 -20.13 3.85
CA VAL A 309 -28.12 -20.96 3.22
C VAL A 309 -29.39 -20.11 3.12
N LYS A 310 -29.48 -19.30 2.07
CA LYS A 310 -30.56 -18.35 1.82
C LYS A 310 -31.34 -18.90 0.65
N GLY A 311 -32.49 -19.48 0.98
CA GLY A 311 -33.44 -20.00 0.02
C GLY A 311 -33.63 -19.04 -1.15
N ARG A 312 -33.33 -19.55 -2.35
CA ARG A 312 -33.76 -19.03 -3.66
C ARG A 312 -33.79 -17.48 -3.75
N ALA A 313 -32.65 -16.83 -3.53
CA ALA A 313 -32.52 -15.42 -3.88
C ALA A 313 -32.59 -15.23 -5.41
N PRO A 314 -33.18 -14.12 -5.90
CA PRO A 314 -33.34 -13.84 -7.33
C PRO A 314 -31.97 -13.70 -8.01
N LYS A 315 -31.84 -14.30 -9.21
CA LYS A 315 -30.67 -14.18 -10.10
C LYS A 315 -30.32 -12.72 -10.33
N ARG A 316 -29.41 -12.15 -9.53
CA ARG A 316 -28.73 -10.91 -9.90
C ARG A 316 -27.74 -11.24 -11.01
N ALA A 317 -27.74 -10.42 -12.05
CA ALA A 317 -26.76 -10.51 -13.12
C ALA A 317 -25.35 -10.45 -12.49
N PRO A 318 -24.40 -11.28 -12.96
CA PRO A 318 -23.04 -11.22 -12.47
C PRO A 318 -22.53 -9.79 -12.67
N ALA A 319 -22.20 -9.12 -11.57
CA ALA A 319 -21.45 -7.88 -11.64
C ALA A 319 -20.20 -8.19 -12.47
N ALA A 320 -19.96 -7.41 -13.52
CA ALA A 320 -18.77 -7.57 -14.35
C ALA A 320 -17.57 -7.64 -13.40
N ASN A 321 -16.94 -8.81 -13.37
CA ASN A 321 -15.87 -9.13 -12.46
C ASN A 321 -14.72 -8.18 -12.81
N ARG A 322 -14.66 -7.02 -12.14
CA ARG A 322 -13.53 -6.12 -12.20
C ARG A 322 -12.41 -6.88 -11.52
N GLY A 323 -11.64 -7.62 -12.32
CA GLY A 323 -10.45 -8.27 -11.84
C GLY A 323 -9.61 -7.19 -11.17
N ARG A 324 -9.44 -7.30 -9.85
CA ARG A 324 -8.43 -6.54 -9.09
C ARG A 324 -7.06 -6.92 -9.67
N SER A 325 -6.68 -6.28 -10.76
CA SER A 325 -5.43 -6.60 -11.46
C SER A 325 -4.24 -5.80 -10.91
N THR A 326 -4.50 -4.78 -10.10
CA THR A 326 -3.52 -3.75 -9.72
C THR A 326 -3.37 -3.64 -8.20
N ALA A 327 -4.40 -3.98 -7.44
CA ALA A 327 -4.27 -4.37 -6.04
C ALA A 327 -3.57 -5.74 -5.97
N GLN A 328 -2.24 -5.74 -6.09
CA GLN A 328 -1.48 -6.88 -5.60
C GLN A 328 -1.59 -6.82 -4.08
N SER A 329 -2.65 -7.41 -3.52
CA SER A 329 -2.57 -7.85 -2.13
C SER A 329 -1.49 -8.93 -2.11
N LYS A 330 -0.26 -8.47 -1.94
CA LYS A 330 0.86 -9.24 -1.49
C LYS A 330 0.89 -8.96 0.00
N THR A 331 0.25 -9.82 0.76
CA THR A 331 0.70 -10.01 2.12
C THR A 331 2.09 -10.62 1.99
N THR A 332 3.12 -9.82 2.10
CA THR A 332 4.45 -10.35 2.43
C THR A 332 4.53 -10.41 3.94
N GLY A 333 5.26 -11.37 4.50
CA GLY A 333 5.71 -11.24 5.89
C GLY A 333 6.39 -9.89 6.10
N GLU A 334 6.55 -9.47 7.37
CA GLU A 334 7.03 -8.13 7.73
C GLU A 334 8.15 -7.62 6.80
N PRO A 335 8.03 -6.37 6.33
CA PRO A 335 9.03 -5.80 5.44
C PRO A 335 10.37 -5.78 6.19
N LYS A 336 11.32 -6.59 5.74
CA LYS A 336 12.73 -6.55 6.21
C LYS A 336 13.44 -5.31 5.65
N LYS A 337 12.87 -4.13 5.89
CA LYS A 337 13.30 -2.85 5.33
C LYS A 337 13.66 -1.89 6.46
N GLU A 338 14.66 -2.26 7.23
CA GLU A 338 15.23 -1.35 8.22
C GLU A 338 15.93 -0.20 7.49
N ASN A 339 15.53 1.04 7.76
CA ASN A 339 16.33 2.19 7.39
C ASN A 339 17.64 2.11 8.22
N PRO A 340 18.83 2.08 7.60
CA PRO A 340 20.08 2.00 8.36
C PRO A 340 20.18 3.18 9.32
N ALA A 341 20.46 2.91 10.60
CA ALA A 341 20.66 3.95 11.60
C ALA A 341 21.96 4.73 11.29
N CYS A 342 21.86 5.97 10.84
CA CYS A 342 23.02 6.86 10.75
C CYS A 342 22.99 7.89 11.88
N ILE A 343 24.15 8.10 12.47
CA ILE A 343 24.40 9.08 13.53
C ILE A 343 25.11 10.29 12.93
N THR A 344 24.84 11.49 13.47
CA THR A 344 25.55 12.69 13.04
C THR A 344 27.06 12.52 13.26
N GLN A 345 27.88 13.19 12.43
CA GLN A 345 29.34 13.14 12.55
C GLN A 345 29.84 13.42 13.98
N LEU A 346 29.21 14.38 14.67
CA LEU A 346 29.52 14.70 16.06
C LEU A 346 29.22 13.52 17.00
N VAL A 347 28.06 12.89 16.85
CA VAL A 347 27.68 11.71 17.65
C VAL A 347 28.57 10.52 17.31
N ALA A 348 28.93 10.32 16.04
CA ALA A 348 29.88 9.30 15.60
C ALA A 348 31.28 9.51 16.18
N ASP A 349 31.72 10.76 16.29
CA ASP A 349 33.00 11.13 16.90
C ASP A 349 32.99 10.91 18.41
N ILE A 350 31.88 11.23 19.09
CA ILE A 350 31.69 10.97 20.52
C ILE A 350 31.61 9.45 20.80
N ALA A 351 30.92 8.70 19.94
CA ALA A 351 30.72 7.27 20.08
C ALA A 351 31.94 6.44 19.62
N ARG A 352 32.96 7.09 19.04
CA ARG A 352 34.15 6.43 18.49
C ARG A 352 34.93 5.71 19.60
N GLY A 353 34.92 4.39 19.55
CA GLY A 353 35.59 3.51 20.52
C GLY A 353 34.70 3.02 21.68
N LEU A 354 33.45 3.46 21.75
CA LEU A 354 32.46 2.92 22.70
C LEU A 354 31.74 1.68 22.17
N TYR A 355 31.73 1.48 20.86
CA TYR A 355 31.08 0.34 20.20
C TYR A 355 32.08 -0.51 19.42
N ALA A 356 31.94 -1.83 19.51
CA ALA A 356 32.78 -2.81 18.79
C ALA A 356 32.44 -2.92 17.29
N LYS A 357 31.26 -2.43 16.88
CA LYS A 357 30.87 -2.32 15.47
C LYS A 357 31.22 -0.94 14.93
N HIS A 358 31.74 -0.89 13.71
CA HIS A 358 32.03 0.36 13.00
C HIS A 358 30.75 1.15 12.79
N LEU A 359 30.67 2.31 13.44
CA LEU A 359 29.64 3.30 13.15
C LEU A 359 29.96 3.93 11.78
N ILE A 360 28.96 3.97 10.90
CA ILE A 360 29.07 4.59 9.58
C ILE A 360 29.08 6.11 9.78
N ASN A 361 30.08 6.77 9.20
CA ASN A 361 30.48 8.11 9.55
C ASN A 361 30.13 9.07 8.41
N VAL A 362 29.08 9.88 8.60
CA VAL A 362 28.54 10.79 7.59
C VAL A 362 29.42 12.04 7.44
N THR A 363 30.55 11.92 6.74
CA THR A 363 31.35 13.09 6.37
C THR A 363 30.96 13.63 5.00
N ALA A 364 30.22 14.75 5.04
CA ALA A 364 30.11 15.78 4.02
C ALA A 364 29.33 15.45 2.72
N TYR A 365 28.08 15.92 2.68
CA TYR A 365 27.51 16.43 1.43
C TYR A 365 28.37 17.61 0.97
N GLN A 366 29.15 17.41 -0.11
CA GLN A 366 29.52 18.53 -0.96
C GLN A 366 28.23 19.05 -1.60
N THR A 367 27.63 20.06 -0.97
CA THR A 367 26.71 20.95 -1.69
C THR A 367 27.49 21.51 -2.86
N ALA A 368 27.19 21.03 -4.06
CA ALA A 368 27.71 21.62 -5.28
C ALA A 368 27.29 23.08 -5.28
N SER A 369 28.22 23.97 -4.92
CA SER A 369 28.00 25.40 -4.93
C SER A 369 27.55 25.81 -6.34
N PRO A 370 26.51 26.65 -6.49
CA PRO A 370 26.15 27.17 -7.79
C PRO A 370 27.36 27.93 -8.33
N LYS A 371 27.92 27.46 -9.44
CA LYS A 371 28.97 28.16 -10.16
C LYS A 371 28.48 29.58 -10.44
N GLN A 372 29.05 30.55 -9.75
CA GLN A 372 28.94 31.94 -10.13
C GLN A 372 29.41 32.06 -11.58
N GLN A 373 28.47 32.30 -12.49
CA GLN A 373 28.76 32.73 -13.85
C GLN A 373 29.45 34.09 -13.75
N GLN A 374 30.78 34.08 -13.81
CA GLN A 374 31.54 35.24 -14.20
C GLN A 374 31.25 35.49 -15.69
N THR A 375 30.68 36.66 -15.92
CA THR A 375 30.58 37.31 -17.22
C THR A 375 31.98 37.56 -17.77
N GLY A 376 32.25 37.11 -19.00
CA GLY A 376 33.44 37.60 -19.72
C GLY A 376 33.95 36.72 -20.86
N THR A 377 33.65 37.20 -22.07
CA THR A 377 34.48 37.14 -23.29
C THR A 377 34.63 35.82 -24.05
N ASP A 378 33.97 35.81 -25.22
CA ASP A 378 34.43 35.35 -26.53
C ASP A 378 35.32 34.11 -26.56
N MET A 379 34.74 32.99 -27.01
CA MET A 379 35.36 32.05 -27.96
C MET A 379 34.25 31.20 -28.59
N ASP A 380 34.19 31.29 -29.91
CA ASP A 380 33.38 30.52 -30.85
C ASP A 380 33.79 29.03 -30.79
N GLY A 381 32.85 28.12 -30.56
CA GLY A 381 33.17 26.70 -30.37
C GLY A 381 31.95 25.83 -30.04
N GLY A 382 31.36 25.23 -31.08
CA GLY A 382 30.06 24.56 -31.06
C GLY A 382 29.86 23.44 -30.02
N LEU A 383 28.74 23.55 -29.30
CA LEU A 383 28.11 22.50 -28.48
C LEU A 383 26.65 22.29 -28.92
N GLY A 384 26.44 22.12 -30.23
CA GLY A 384 25.11 22.02 -30.84
C GLY A 384 24.63 20.60 -31.17
N SER A 385 25.38 19.54 -30.87
CA SER A 385 25.04 18.18 -31.34
C SER A 385 24.14 17.37 -30.41
N ASP A 386 24.20 17.61 -29.09
CA ASP A 386 23.65 16.62 -28.14
C ASP A 386 22.21 16.94 -27.71
N VAL A 387 21.80 18.21 -27.73
CA VAL A 387 20.40 18.62 -27.47
C VAL A 387 19.48 18.22 -28.64
N LYS A 388 19.96 18.32 -29.89
CA LYS A 388 19.19 17.92 -31.09
C LYS A 388 18.97 16.41 -31.22
N LYS A 389 19.77 15.60 -30.52
CA LYS A 389 19.63 14.13 -30.52
C LYS A 389 18.53 13.66 -29.56
N TRP A 390 18.20 14.46 -28.55
CA TRP A 390 17.12 14.19 -27.61
C TRP A 390 15.73 14.58 -28.15
N GLU A 391 15.60 15.75 -28.80
CA GLU A 391 14.33 16.20 -29.41
C GLU A 391 13.86 15.29 -30.57
N LYS A 392 14.77 14.65 -31.30
CA LYS A 392 14.41 13.80 -32.45
C LYS A 392 13.83 12.44 -32.06
N LYS A 393 13.96 12.00 -30.80
CA LYS A 393 13.45 10.69 -30.34
C LYS A 393 12.02 10.75 -29.79
N TYR A 394 11.52 11.93 -29.41
CA TYR A 394 10.23 12.08 -28.72
C TYR A 394 9.27 13.11 -29.34
N SER A 395 9.62 13.75 -30.46
CA SER A 395 8.75 14.75 -31.12
C SER A 395 8.17 14.30 -32.48
N SER A 396 7.82 13.03 -32.65
CA SER A 396 7.02 12.60 -33.81
C SER A 396 5.52 12.65 -33.48
N PRO A 397 4.72 13.48 -34.16
CA PRO A 397 3.27 13.51 -33.98
C PRO A 397 2.61 12.28 -34.63
N CYS A 398 1.66 11.67 -33.92
CA CYS A 398 0.72 10.71 -34.50
C CYS A 398 -0.03 11.39 -35.64
N HIS A 399 0.23 10.95 -36.87
CA HIS A 399 -0.62 11.28 -38.02
C HIS A 399 -1.75 10.28 -38.09
N ASP A 400 -2.96 10.79 -37.86
CA ASP A 400 -4.21 10.16 -38.30
C ASP A 400 -4.16 9.97 -39.83
N GLN A 401 -4.35 8.74 -40.28
CA GLN A 401 -4.79 8.45 -41.64
C GLN A 401 -6.09 7.64 -41.57
N ASN A 402 -7.21 8.36 -41.64
CA ASN A 402 -8.45 7.82 -42.18
C ASN A 402 -8.45 8.09 -43.68
N ASN A 403 -8.33 7.02 -44.47
CA ASN A 403 -8.98 6.89 -45.77
C ASN A 403 -9.30 5.42 -46.02
#